data_AF-A0A0E0CEX7-F1
#
_entry.id   AF-A0A0E0CEX7-F1
#
_cell.length_a   1.000
_cell.length_b   1.000
_cell.length_c   1.000
_cell.angle_alpha   90.00
_cell.angle_beta   90.00
_cell.angle_gamma   90.00
#
_symmetry.space_group_name_H-M   'P 1'
#
loop_
_entity.id
_entity.type
_entity.pdbx_description
1 polymer ?
#
loop_
_entity_poly.entity_id
_entity_poly.type
_entity_poly.pdbx_seq_one_letter_code
_entity_poly.pdbx_strand_id
1 'polypeptide(L)'
;MVFGSCHKLEPLPAGKKTMWRREMDYLLSVCDYIVEFYPSSQTLPDGTKVEVMATKPRSGIYINLPALEKLDAMLTEILDSFQKAEFWYADAGTRSFGSATSSSTMSSSSFQRSTHRNEDKWWLPVPCVPDAGIFGKARKGLQQKRGCTARRRSRGEREEGERG
;
A
#
# COMPACT_ATOMS: atom_id res chain seq x y z
N MET A 1 -4.22 10.54 7.40
CA MET A 1 -4.02 10.01 6.02
C MET A 1 -2.56 9.58 5.82
N VAL A 2 -2.31 8.28 5.92
CA VAL A 2 -0.95 7.73 5.94
C VAL A 2 -0.29 7.66 4.55
N PHE A 3 -1.01 7.19 3.53
CA PHE A 3 -0.46 6.93 2.20
C PHE A 3 -0.48 8.12 1.23
N GLY A 4 -1.21 9.19 1.52
CA GLY A 4 -1.27 10.38 0.66
C GLY A 4 0.08 11.10 0.49
N SER A 5 1.04 10.84 1.39
CA SER A 5 2.41 11.36 1.36
C SER A 5 3.46 10.31 0.94
N CYS A 6 3.04 9.07 0.67
CA CYS A 6 3.93 7.95 0.35
C CYS A 6 4.28 7.97 -1.14
N HIS A 7 5.26 8.79 -1.51
CA HIS A 7 5.72 8.91 -2.90
C HIS A 7 7.05 8.20 -3.19
N LYS A 8 7.68 7.62 -2.16
CA LYS A 8 8.96 6.93 -2.22
C LYS A 8 8.76 5.45 -1.93
N LEU A 9 9.50 4.60 -2.64
CA LEU A 9 9.62 3.17 -2.33
C LEU A 9 10.63 2.99 -1.18
N GLU A 10 10.15 3.25 0.02
CA GLU A 10 10.92 3.10 1.26
C GLU A 10 10.02 2.50 2.35
N PRO A 11 10.62 1.90 3.40
CA PRO A 11 9.88 1.38 4.53
C PRO A 11 9.06 2.49 5.20
N LEU A 12 7.83 2.19 5.58
CA LEU A 12 7.03 3.17 6.32
C LEU A 12 7.68 3.44 7.69
N PRO A 13 7.81 4.71 8.10
CA PRO A 13 8.18 5.06 9.47
C PRO A 13 7.25 4.36 10.48
N ALA A 14 7.80 3.89 11.60
CA ALA A 14 7.04 3.14 12.61
C ALA A 14 5.77 3.89 13.06
N GLY A 15 5.86 5.21 13.26
CA GLY A 15 4.70 6.04 13.61
C GLY A 15 3.61 6.11 12.53
N LYS A 16 3.98 6.06 11.24
CA LYS A 16 3.01 6.01 10.14
C LYS A 16 2.32 4.64 10.07
N LYS A 17 3.05 3.54 10.32
CA LYS A 17 2.47 2.19 10.40
C LYS A 17 1.46 2.05 11.53
N THR A 18 1.80 2.55 12.72
CA THR A 18 0.88 2.49 13.86
C THR A 18 -0.36 3.36 13.65
N MET A 19 -0.18 4.54 13.05
CA MET A 19 -1.29 5.39 12.65
C MET A 19 -2.20 4.69 11.64
N TRP A 20 -1.62 4.02 10.63
CA TRP A 20 -2.38 3.29 9.61
C TRP A 20 -3.16 2.14 10.21
N ARG A 21 -2.52 1.29 11.03
CA ARG A 21 -3.20 0.18 11.69
C ARG A 21 -4.40 0.69 12.49
N ARG A 22 -4.21 1.75 13.28
CA ARG A 22 -5.28 2.36 14.04
C ARG A 22 -6.40 2.94 13.15
N GLU A 23 -6.05 3.66 12.08
CA GLU A 23 -7.04 4.19 11.13
C GLU A 23 -7.84 3.06 10.45
N MET A 24 -7.19 1.95 10.08
CA MET A 24 -7.85 0.76 9.53
C MET A 24 -8.74 0.07 10.56
N ASP A 25 -8.25 -0.18 11.78
CA ASP A 25 -9.04 -0.81 12.85
C ASP A 25 -10.35 -0.04 13.10
N TYR A 26 -10.30 1.30 13.12
CA TYR A 26 -11.50 2.13 13.27
C TYR A 26 -12.46 2.05 12.08
N LEU A 27 -11.96 1.93 10.85
CA LEU A 27 -12.81 1.80 9.67
C LEU A 27 -13.45 0.41 9.57
N LEU A 28 -12.70 -0.62 9.96
CA LEU A 28 -13.17 -2.01 9.92
C LEU A 28 -14.09 -2.35 11.11
N SER A 29 -14.02 -1.62 12.23
CA SER A 29 -14.88 -1.91 13.40
C SER A 29 -16.37 -1.84 13.09
N VAL A 30 -16.79 -1.08 12.07
CA VAL A 30 -18.20 -1.02 11.64
C VAL A 30 -18.65 -2.37 11.08
N CYS A 31 -17.75 -3.11 10.42
CA CYS A 31 -18.06 -4.37 9.78
C CYS A 31 -18.45 -5.48 10.77
N ASP A 32 -17.96 -5.42 12.01
CA ASP A 32 -18.31 -6.37 13.08
C ASP A 32 -19.80 -6.31 13.44
N TYR A 33 -20.43 -5.16 13.21
CA TYR A 33 -21.85 -4.94 13.50
C TYR A 33 -22.76 -5.21 12.29
N ILE A 34 -22.20 -5.51 11.11
CA ILE A 34 -23.00 -5.83 9.92
C ILE A 34 -23.35 -7.31 9.93
N VAL A 35 -24.53 -7.61 10.48
CA VAL A 35 -25.04 -8.96 10.67
C VAL A 35 -26.28 -9.26 9.82
N GLU A 36 -26.46 -10.53 9.49
CA GLU A 36 -27.69 -11.09 8.95
C GLU A 36 -28.48 -11.74 10.10
N PHE A 37 -29.78 -11.47 10.14
CA PHE A 37 -30.70 -12.14 11.06
C PHE A 37 -31.24 -13.40 10.42
N TYR A 38 -31.33 -14.48 11.20
CA TYR A 38 -31.91 -15.75 10.75
C TYR A 38 -32.69 -16.41 11.89
N PRO A 39 -33.78 -17.13 11.58
CA PRO A 39 -34.53 -17.87 12.59
C PRO A 39 -33.70 -19.04 13.13
N SER A 40 -33.76 -19.24 14.44
CA SER A 40 -33.07 -20.31 15.17
C SER A 40 -33.96 -20.83 16.30
N SER A 41 -33.73 -22.06 16.76
CA SER A 41 -34.45 -22.63 17.89
C SER A 41 -33.49 -22.85 19.05
N GLN A 42 -33.82 -22.31 20.22
CA GLN A 42 -33.08 -22.51 21.45
C GLN A 42 -33.89 -23.37 22.42
N THR A 43 -33.21 -24.22 23.19
CA THR A 43 -33.86 -25.01 24.25
C THR A 43 -33.51 -24.38 25.59
N LEU A 44 -34.54 -23.99 26.33
CA LEU A 44 -34.41 -23.41 27.67
C LEU A 44 -34.04 -24.52 28.69
N PRO A 45 -33.51 -24.16 29.88
CA PRO A 45 -33.11 -25.13 30.90
C PRO A 45 -34.25 -26.02 31.41
N ASP A 46 -35.50 -25.58 31.24
CA ASP A 46 -36.74 -26.29 31.57
C ASP A 46 -37.18 -27.30 30.49
N GLY A 47 -36.44 -27.40 29.38
CA GLY A 47 -36.76 -28.26 28.24
C GLY A 47 -37.67 -27.62 27.18
N THR A 48 -38.14 -26.40 27.40
CA THR A 48 -39.01 -25.69 26.45
C THR A 48 -38.19 -25.25 25.22
N LYS A 49 -38.66 -25.59 24.02
CA LYS A 49 -38.09 -25.08 22.76
C LYS A 49 -38.74 -23.76 22.39
N VAL A 50 -37.92 -22.74 22.16
CA VAL A 50 -38.34 -21.39 21.77
C VAL A 50 -37.66 -21.02 20.46
N GLU A 51 -38.44 -20.49 19.51
CA GLU A 51 -37.90 -19.88 18.31
C GLU A 51 -37.40 -18.46 18.63
N VAL A 52 -36.17 -18.18 18.22
CA VAL A 52 -35.48 -16.91 18.41
C VAL A 52 -34.84 -16.46 17.12
N MET A 53 -34.71 -15.15 16.96
CA MET A 53 -33.92 -14.59 15.87
C MET A 53 -32.46 -14.54 16.31
N ALA A 54 -31.60 -15.29 15.64
CA ALA A 54 -30.15 -15.27 15.84
C ALA A 54 -29.49 -14.33 14.82
N THR A 55 -28.30 -13.84 15.16
CA THR A 55 -27.47 -13.00 14.29
C THR A 55 -26.21 -13.73 13.90
N LYS A 56 -25.75 -13.52 12.66
CA LYS A 56 -24.44 -13.96 12.19
C LYS A 56 -23.80 -12.86 11.34
N PRO A 57 -22.46 -12.71 11.32
CA PRO A 57 -21.80 -11.79 10.41
C PRO A 57 -22.19 -12.07 8.96
N ARG A 58 -22.38 -11.02 8.16
CA ARG A 58 -22.71 -11.16 6.74
C ARG A 58 -21.58 -11.89 6.01
N SER A 59 -21.93 -12.96 5.29
CA SER A 59 -20.96 -13.89 4.70
C SER A 59 -19.90 -13.22 3.80
N GLY A 60 -20.31 -12.23 3.00
CA GLY A 60 -19.38 -11.46 2.16
C GLY A 60 -18.34 -10.68 2.96
N ILE A 61 -18.72 -10.13 4.11
CA ILE A 61 -17.82 -9.35 4.97
C ILE A 61 -16.86 -10.30 5.70
N TYR A 62 -17.38 -11.40 6.23
CA TYR A 62 -16.60 -12.40 6.95
C TYR A 62 -15.48 -13.01 6.10
N ILE A 63 -15.69 -13.18 4.79
CA ILE A 63 -14.68 -13.71 3.86
C ILE A 63 -13.73 -12.62 3.37
N ASN A 64 -14.25 -11.44 3.05
CA ASN A 64 -13.46 -10.37 2.42
C ASN A 64 -12.54 -9.65 3.42
N LEU A 65 -12.96 -9.50 4.68
CA LEU A 65 -12.17 -8.82 5.72
C LEU A 65 -10.77 -9.45 5.90
N PRO A 66 -10.63 -10.76 6.18
CA PRO A 66 -9.32 -11.40 6.31
C PRO A 66 -8.48 -11.30 5.02
N ALA A 67 -9.12 -11.29 3.85
CA ALA A 67 -8.42 -11.15 2.58
C ALA A 67 -7.82 -9.74 2.40
N LEU A 68 -8.56 -8.70 2.81
CA LEU A 68 -8.10 -7.32 2.79
C LEU A 68 -6.98 -7.06 3.82
N GLU A 69 -7.10 -7.59 5.03
CA GLU A 69 -6.03 -7.52 6.04
C GLU A 69 -4.75 -8.19 5.54
N LYS A 70 -4.88 -9.34 4.88
CA LYS A 70 -3.75 -10.04 4.27
C LYS A 70 -3.11 -9.21 3.15
N LEU A 71 -3.92 -8.51 2.33
CA LEU A 71 -3.40 -7.60 1.31
C LEU A 71 -2.64 -6.44 1.94
N ASP A 72 -3.16 -5.85 3.01
CA ASP A 72 -2.50 -4.76 3.74
C ASP A 72 -1.13 -5.18 4.30
N ALA A 73 -1.09 -6.34 4.97
CA ALA A 73 0.13 -6.92 5.50
C ALA A 73 1.17 -7.16 4.39
N MET A 74 0.74 -7.72 3.24
CA MET A 74 1.63 -7.95 2.10
C MET A 74 2.14 -6.65 1.47
N LEU A 75 1.34 -5.60 1.39
CA LEU A 75 1.78 -4.30 0.87
C LEU A 75 2.80 -3.65 1.81
N THR A 76 2.55 -3.71 3.11
CA THR A 76 3.47 -3.21 4.13
C THR A 76 4.81 -3.98 4.09
N GLU A 77 4.77 -5.30 3.96
CA GLU A 77 5.97 -6.15 3.81
C GLU A 77 6.78 -5.79 2.55
N ILE A 78 6.10 -5.53 1.42
CA ILE A 78 6.75 -5.09 0.20
C ILE A 78 7.47 -3.76 0.42
N LEU A 79 6.84 -2.79 1.10
CA LEU A 79 7.49 -1.51 1.42
C LEU A 79 8.69 -1.70 2.36
N ASP A 80 8.55 -2.57 3.37
CA ASP A 80 9.63 -2.87 4.32
C ASP A 80 10.84 -3.54 3.69
N SER A 81 10.62 -4.28 2.61
CA SER A 81 11.71 -4.92 1.87
C SER A 81 12.59 -3.94 1.07
N PHE A 82 12.27 -2.64 1.06
CA PHE A 82 13.09 -1.58 0.43
C PHE A 82 14.09 -0.90 1.38
N GLN A 83 14.33 -1.44 2.60
CA GLN A 83 15.33 -0.93 3.54
C GLN A 83 16.76 -0.79 2.96
N LYS A 84 17.13 -1.67 2.02
CA LYS A 84 18.44 -1.69 1.35
C LYS A 84 18.30 -1.51 -0.16
N ALA A 85 17.63 -0.44 -0.58
CA ALA A 85 17.47 -0.14 -1.99
C ALA A 85 18.79 0.39 -2.59
N GLU A 86 19.16 -0.11 -3.77
CA GLU A 86 20.28 0.41 -4.58
C GLU A 86 19.93 1.70 -5.34
N PHE A 87 18.72 2.24 -5.11
CA PHE A 87 18.21 3.45 -5.71
C PHE A 87 17.75 4.40 -4.60
N TRP A 88 17.79 5.70 -4.87
CA TRP A 88 17.35 6.74 -3.96
C TRP A 88 16.44 7.73 -4.67
N TYR A 89 15.90 8.70 -3.94
CA TYR A 89 15.07 9.75 -4.51
C TYR A 89 15.80 11.08 -4.36
N ALA A 90 15.93 11.83 -5.45
CA ALA A 90 16.44 13.20 -5.37
C ALA A 90 15.45 14.05 -4.56
N ASP A 91 15.97 14.83 -3.62
CA ASP A 91 15.14 15.77 -2.89
C ASP A 91 14.74 16.92 -3.82
N ALA A 92 13.45 17.21 -3.88
CA ALA A 92 12.93 18.27 -4.75
C ALA A 92 13.29 19.68 -4.23
N GLY A 93 13.89 19.79 -3.04
CA GLY A 93 14.13 21.02 -2.30
C GLY A 93 15.33 21.88 -2.75
N THR A 94 16.24 21.39 -3.58
CA THR A 94 17.44 22.17 -3.99
C THR A 94 17.32 22.84 -5.35
N ARG A 95 16.10 23.04 -5.86
CA ARG A 95 15.89 23.99 -6.96
C ARG A 95 15.83 25.40 -6.39
N SER A 96 17.02 25.94 -6.09
CA SER A 96 17.21 27.38 -5.94
C SER A 96 16.70 28.05 -7.21
N PHE A 97 15.52 28.67 -7.11
CA PHE A 97 15.03 29.63 -8.07
C PHE A 97 15.70 30.96 -7.71
N GLY A 98 16.84 31.26 -8.31
CA GLY A 98 17.55 32.50 -8.01
C GLY A 98 18.94 32.59 -8.63
N SER A 99 18.99 33.23 -9.80
CA SER A 99 20.01 34.17 -10.29
C SER A 99 21.50 33.77 -10.33
N ALA A 100 22.10 34.03 -11.49
CA ALA A 100 23.52 33.95 -11.80
C ALA A 100 24.43 34.58 -10.73
N THR A 101 25.54 33.91 -10.40
CA THR A 101 26.92 34.38 -10.66
C THR A 101 27.97 33.39 -10.11
N SER A 102 28.98 33.13 -10.94
CA SER A 102 30.36 32.74 -10.64
C SER A 102 30.69 31.50 -9.78
N SER A 103 31.28 30.51 -10.46
CA SER A 103 32.42 29.66 -10.04
C SER A 103 32.47 29.20 -8.58
N SER A 104 32.44 27.90 -8.29
CA SER A 104 33.63 27.05 -8.44
C SER A 104 33.29 25.58 -8.23
N THR A 105 34.06 24.73 -8.92
CA THR A 105 34.20 23.28 -8.75
C THR A 105 33.12 22.44 -9.42
N MET A 106 33.44 22.07 -10.66
CA MET A 106 32.78 21.03 -11.44
C MET A 106 32.67 19.74 -10.61
N SER A 107 31.47 19.47 -10.12
CA SER A 107 30.99 18.10 -9.93
C SER A 107 30.11 17.80 -11.13
N SER A 108 30.74 17.56 -12.28
CA SER A 108 30.10 16.98 -13.45
C SER A 108 29.74 15.52 -13.15
N SER A 109 28.84 15.27 -12.19
CA SER A 109 28.01 14.09 -12.28
C SER A 109 26.89 14.49 -13.23
N SER A 110 27.07 14.16 -14.51
CA SER A 110 25.96 14.08 -15.45
C SER A 110 24.92 13.15 -14.84
N PHE A 111 24.00 13.71 -14.05
CA PHE A 111 22.76 13.06 -13.67
C PHE A 111 22.11 12.71 -14.99
N GLN A 112 22.37 11.50 -15.43
CA GLN A 112 22.08 11.01 -16.76
C GLN A 112 20.57 11.07 -16.87
N ARG A 113 20.12 12.18 -17.44
CA ARG A 113 18.77 12.61 -17.77
C ARG A 113 17.78 11.49 -17.45
N SER A 114 17.33 11.46 -16.19
CA SER A 114 16.36 10.48 -15.71
C SER A 114 15.17 10.54 -16.67
N THR A 115 15.09 9.53 -17.51
CA THR A 115 14.00 9.19 -18.43
C THR A 115 12.79 10.12 -18.32
N HIS A 116 12.64 11.02 -19.28
CA HIS A 116 11.39 11.73 -19.60
C HIS A 116 10.49 11.99 -18.39
N ARG A 117 10.80 13.00 -17.56
CA ARG A 117 9.92 13.41 -16.44
C ARG A 117 8.52 13.60 -17.01
N ASN A 118 7.62 12.71 -16.63
CA ASN A 118 6.23 12.75 -17.07
C ASN A 118 5.62 14.04 -16.50
N GLU A 119 5.24 14.96 -17.39
CA GLU A 119 4.77 16.31 -17.05
C GLU A 119 3.52 16.29 -16.17
N ASP A 120 2.68 15.26 -16.30
CA ASP A 120 1.49 15.03 -15.49
C ASP A 120 1.78 14.66 -14.03
N LYS A 121 3.03 14.33 -13.68
CA LYS A 121 3.41 13.84 -12.34
C LYS A 121 4.54 14.67 -11.75
N TRP A 122 4.49 15.97 -12.00
CA TRP A 122 5.54 16.91 -11.62
C TRP A 122 5.77 17.00 -10.10
N TRP A 123 4.79 16.60 -9.27
CA TRP A 123 4.87 16.56 -7.82
C TRP A 123 5.55 15.31 -7.23
N LEU A 124 5.89 14.30 -8.05
CA LEU A 124 6.57 13.10 -7.57
C LEU A 124 8.10 13.29 -7.49
N PRO A 125 8.76 12.71 -6.47
CA PRO A 125 10.21 12.73 -6.37
C PRO A 125 10.84 11.89 -7.50
N VAL A 126 11.98 12.35 -8.02
CA VAL A 126 12.68 11.67 -9.12
C VAL A 126 13.52 10.52 -8.57
N PRO A 127 13.33 9.26 -9.03
CA PRO A 127 14.19 8.15 -8.65
C PRO A 127 15.56 8.27 -9.33
N CYS A 128 16.61 7.99 -8.56
CA CYS A 128 18.01 8.03 -8.95
C CYS A 128 18.65 6.65 -8.73
N VAL A 129 19.58 6.29 -9.61
CA VAL A 129 20.34 5.04 -9.58
C VAL A 129 21.82 5.36 -9.79
N PRO A 130 22.76 4.48 -9.36
CA PRO A 130 24.17 4.64 -9.65
C PRO A 130 24.44 4.67 -11.15
N ASP A 131 25.52 5.35 -11.58
CA ASP A 131 25.92 5.42 -13.00
C ASP A 131 26.22 4.03 -13.60
N ALA A 132 26.65 3.08 -12.75
CA ALA A 132 26.85 1.67 -13.11
C ALA A 132 25.51 0.89 -13.29
N GLY A 133 24.37 1.53 -13.03
CA GLY A 133 23.04 0.93 -13.03
C GLY A 133 22.75 0.09 -11.78
N ILE A 134 21.51 -0.40 -11.68
CA ILE A 134 21.08 -1.34 -10.63
C ILE A 134 21.60 -2.75 -10.93
N PHE A 135 22.06 -3.45 -9.88
CA PHE A 135 22.61 -4.79 -10.03
C PHE A 135 21.55 -5.77 -10.55
N GLY A 136 21.98 -6.76 -11.33
CA GLY A 136 21.07 -7.70 -11.99
C GLY A 136 20.12 -8.44 -11.02
N LYS A 137 20.59 -8.73 -9.80
CA LYS A 137 19.74 -9.32 -8.74
C LYS A 137 18.70 -8.33 -8.22
N ALA A 138 19.08 -7.08 -7.94
CA ALA A 138 18.16 -6.03 -7.50
C ALA A 138 17.09 -5.71 -8.55
N ARG A 139 17.48 -5.65 -9.84
CA ARG A 139 16.56 -5.45 -10.96
C ARG A 139 15.54 -6.58 -11.09
N LYS A 140 15.98 -7.85 -11.02
CA LYS A 140 15.07 -9.00 -11.02
C LYS A 140 14.12 -8.97 -9.81
N GLY A 141 14.63 -8.62 -8.63
CA GLY A 141 13.81 -8.46 -7.42
C GLY A 141 12.73 -7.38 -7.57
N LEU A 142 13.05 -6.23 -8.16
CA LEU A 142 12.09 -5.16 -8.43
C LEU A 142 11.02 -5.60 -9.45
N GLN A 143 11.42 -6.29 -10.52
CA GLN A 143 10.49 -6.82 -11.52
C GLN A 143 9.56 -7.89 -10.93
N GLN A 144 10.08 -8.76 -10.07
CA GLN A 144 9.27 -9.76 -9.36
C GLN A 144 8.25 -9.08 -8.45
N LYS A 145 8.67 -8.12 -7.62
CA LYS A 145 7.76 -7.34 -6.75
C LYS A 145 6.69 -6.61 -7.58
N ARG A 146 7.06 -6.01 -8.71
CA ARG A 146 6.13 -5.38 -9.67
C ARG A 146 5.11 -6.39 -10.24
N GLY A 147 5.57 -7.57 -10.63
CA GLY A 147 4.68 -8.63 -11.12
C GLY A 147 3.70 -9.12 -10.06
N CYS A 148 4.17 -9.30 -8.82
CA CYS A 148 3.33 -9.68 -7.69
C CYS A 148 2.28 -8.62 -7.34
N THR A 149 2.64 -7.34 -7.33
CA THR A 149 1.66 -6.26 -7.05
C THR A 149 0.68 -6.08 -8.20
N ALA A 150 1.15 -6.13 -9.45
CA ALA A 150 0.28 -6.01 -10.63
C ALA A 150 -0.76 -7.14 -10.70
N ARG A 151 -0.34 -8.39 -10.46
CA ARG A 151 -1.28 -9.54 -10.42
C ARG A 151 -2.33 -9.37 -9.32
N ARG A 152 -1.96 -8.82 -8.17
CA ARG A 152 -2.90 -8.59 -7.06
C ARG A 152 -3.89 -7.48 -7.37
N ARG A 153 -3.46 -6.40 -8.03
CA ARG A 153 -4.34 -5.36 -8.55
C ARG A 153 -5.39 -5.93 -9.51
N SER A 154 -4.95 -6.69 -10.51
CA SER A 154 -5.86 -7.30 -11.50
C SER A 154 -6.75 -8.40 -10.93
N ARG A 155 -6.37 -9.01 -9.80
CA ARG A 155 -7.23 -9.97 -9.08
C ARG A 155 -8.33 -9.24 -8.30
N GLY A 156 -8.02 -8.09 -7.69
CA GLY A 156 -9.03 -7.21 -7.10
C GLY A 156 -10.05 -6.73 -8.14
N GLU A 157 -9.59 -6.38 -9.35
CA GLU A 157 -10.47 -5.93 -10.46
C GLU A 157 -11.37 -7.07 -11.03
N ARG A 158 -10.93 -8.34 -10.98
CA ARG A 158 -11.77 -9.47 -11.44
C ARG A 158 -12.88 -9.85 -10.46
N GLU A 159 -12.63 -9.73 -9.16
CA GLU A 159 -13.64 -10.06 -8.13
C GLU A 159 -14.73 -8.97 -8.02
N GLU A 160 -14.49 -7.78 -8.59
CA GLU A 160 -15.46 -6.67 -8.70
C GLU A 160 -16.36 -6.81 -9.96
N GLY A 161 -15.88 -7.48 -11.02
CA GLY A 161 -16.61 -7.66 -12.28
C GLY A 161 -17.58 -8.86 -12.34
N GLU A 162 -17.51 -9.80 -11.39
CA GLU A 162 -18.43 -10.95 -11.29
C GLU A 162 -19.66 -10.69 -10.40
N ARG A 163 -19.85 -9.45 -9.96
CA ARG A 163 -21.00 -9.00 -9.14
C ARG A 163 -21.80 -7.85 -9.77
N GLY A 164 -21.82 -7.79 -11.11
CA GLY A 164 -22.68 -6.91 -11.91
C GLY A 164 -23.87 -7.66 -12.48
#